data_AF-A0AAD6GRG9-F1
#
_entry.id   AF-A0AAD6GRG9-F1
#
_cell.length_a   1.000
_cell.length_b   1.000
_cell.length_c   1.000
_cell.angle_alpha   90.00
_cell.angle_beta   90.00
_cell.angle_gamma   90.00
#
_symmetry.space_group_name_H-M   'P 1'
#
loop_
_entity.id
_entity.type
_entity.pdbx_description
1 polymer ?
#
loop_
_entity_poly.entity_id
_entity_poly.type
_entity_poly.pdbx_seq_one_letter_code
_entity_poly.pdbx_strand_id
1 'polypeptide(L)'
;MQFIKERSDLPVPRVFGYDTDEENPVGSAYILMEFLPGIAAMDALGGYKVHHGVIARDRRQNFYRSVANCHVHPLIQLKDSSNCLAADLAIQVQITSLCLPKIGTIVRNSEGGYESGPIPGIGGPFDTATAFFEAWADSVKFKRGKEEIMNIMKLTLSFPPEKMVEIIKNFPSQMKAIASQLSSYNEGPFPLDHDDFLHSNIMVNEDNFDVTGVIDWEGACTVPGS
;
A
#
# COMPACT_ATOMS: atom_id res chain seq x y z
N MET A 1 8.10 5.76 7.76
CA MET A 1 8.11 4.83 8.91
C MET A 1 8.00 5.50 10.30
N GLN A 2 8.74 6.56 10.63
CA GLN A 2 8.67 7.18 11.99
C GLN A 2 7.24 7.58 12.40
N PHE A 3 6.48 8.22 11.51
CA PHE A 3 5.07 8.56 11.70
C PHE A 3 4.21 7.37 12.18
N ILE A 4 4.42 6.20 11.56
CA ILE A 4 3.69 4.97 11.89
C ILE A 4 4.09 4.51 13.29
N LYS A 5 5.40 4.42 13.57
CA LYS A 5 5.92 3.96 14.87
C LYS A 5 5.50 4.86 16.04
N GLU A 6 5.28 6.15 15.80
CA GLU A 6 4.84 7.11 16.83
C GLU A 6 3.32 7.12 17.04
N ARG A 7 2.52 6.61 16.08
CA ARG A 7 1.06 6.73 16.08
C ARG A 7 0.31 5.41 16.03
N SER A 8 0.99 4.28 15.98
CA SER A 8 0.39 2.96 16.06
C SER A 8 1.34 1.96 16.74
N ASP A 9 0.77 0.81 17.13
CA ASP A 9 1.50 -0.34 17.63
C ASP A 9 1.96 -1.27 16.50
N LEU A 10 1.93 -0.80 15.25
CA LEU A 10 2.39 -1.58 14.10
C LEU A 10 3.87 -1.95 14.28
N PRO A 11 4.25 -3.22 14.07
CA PRO A 11 5.65 -3.63 14.15
C PRO A 11 6.41 -3.14 12.93
N VAL A 12 6.81 -1.87 12.92
CA VAL A 12 7.64 -1.26 11.88
C VAL A 12 9.07 -1.06 12.38
N PRO A 13 10.09 -1.21 11.52
CA PRO A 13 11.46 -1.09 11.95
C PRO A 13 11.77 0.36 12.36
N ARG A 14 12.56 0.53 13.42
CA ARG A 14 13.11 1.84 13.77
C ARG A 14 14.13 2.26 12.72
N VAL A 15 14.02 3.48 12.20
CA VAL A 15 15.01 4.07 11.28
C VAL A 15 16.16 4.69 12.09
N PHE A 16 17.40 4.32 11.76
CA PHE A 16 18.62 4.85 12.36
C PHE A 16 19.22 6.02 11.55
N GLY A 17 19.09 5.98 10.23
CA GLY A 17 19.57 7.01 9.32
C GLY A 17 19.13 6.70 7.90
N TYR A 18 19.04 7.71 7.06
CA TYR A 18 18.73 7.56 5.64
C TYR A 18 19.29 8.76 4.89
N ASP A 19 19.55 8.58 3.61
CA ASP A 19 19.87 9.65 2.68
C ASP A 19 19.26 9.31 1.32
N THR A 20 18.54 10.25 0.72
CA THR A 20 17.90 10.06 -0.59
C THR A 20 18.72 10.68 -1.73
N ASP A 21 19.75 11.46 -1.40
CA ASP A 21 20.65 12.04 -2.40
C ASP A 21 21.62 10.99 -2.90
N GLU A 22 21.68 10.74 -4.21
CA GLU A 22 22.62 9.78 -4.78
C GLU A 22 24.07 10.29 -4.75
N GLU A 23 24.28 11.60 -4.56
CA GLU A 23 25.61 12.24 -4.44
C GLU A 23 26.18 12.20 -3.01
N ASN A 24 25.53 11.47 -2.10
CA ASN A 24 26.02 11.28 -0.74
C ASN A 24 27.32 10.43 -0.71
N PRO A 25 28.09 10.38 0.41
CA PRO A 25 29.36 9.65 0.48
C PRO A 25 29.30 8.14 0.16
N VAL A 26 28.13 7.52 0.21
CA VAL A 26 27.88 6.12 -0.18
C VAL A 26 27.70 5.98 -1.69
N GLY A 27 27.37 7.07 -2.40
CA GLY A 27 27.15 7.11 -3.85
C GLY A 27 25.82 6.53 -4.30
N SER A 28 24.85 6.39 -3.38
CA SER A 28 23.50 5.90 -3.66
C SER A 28 22.56 6.21 -2.50
N ALA A 29 21.28 6.37 -2.78
CA ALA A 29 20.25 6.50 -1.75
C ALA A 29 20.24 5.26 -0.82
N TYR A 30 20.07 5.46 0.47
CA TYR A 30 20.06 4.39 1.46
C TYR A 30 19.13 4.66 2.65
N ILE A 31 18.76 3.57 3.32
CA ILE A 31 18.12 3.60 4.63
C ILE A 31 18.76 2.55 5.54
N LEU A 32 19.13 2.96 6.75
CA LEU A 32 19.60 2.11 7.83
C LEU A 32 18.48 1.98 8.86
N MET A 33 18.09 0.74 9.15
CA MET A 33 16.95 0.46 10.00
C MET A 33 17.16 -0.79 10.87
N GLU A 34 16.31 -0.92 11.88
CA GLU A 34 16.22 -2.05 12.80
C GLU A 34 16.03 -3.36 12.03
N PHE A 35 16.85 -4.36 12.37
CA PHE A 35 16.65 -5.72 11.88
C PHE A 35 15.45 -6.33 12.62
N LEU A 36 14.41 -6.70 11.88
CA LEU A 36 13.25 -7.39 12.42
C LEU A 36 13.49 -8.91 12.40
N PRO A 37 13.16 -9.64 13.48
CA PRO A 37 13.30 -11.09 13.49
C PRO A 37 12.26 -11.75 12.57
N GLY A 38 12.59 -12.92 12.05
CA GLY A 38 11.69 -13.73 11.22
C GLY A 38 12.09 -13.76 9.75
N ILE A 39 11.14 -14.18 8.91
CA ILE A 39 11.28 -14.34 7.46
C ILE A 39 10.08 -13.68 6.78
N ALA A 40 10.25 -13.17 5.55
CA ALA A 40 9.12 -12.72 4.75
C ALA A 40 8.12 -13.86 4.59
N ALA A 41 6.82 -13.60 4.77
CA ALA A 41 5.78 -14.63 4.70
C ALA A 41 5.73 -15.31 3.32
N MET A 42 6.17 -14.62 2.27
CA MET A 42 6.35 -15.17 0.92
C MET A 42 7.49 -16.22 0.83
N ASP A 43 8.50 -16.13 1.69
CA ASP A 43 9.72 -16.96 1.65
C ASP A 43 9.73 -18.09 2.69
N ALA A 44 8.81 -18.08 3.65
CA ALA A 44 8.65 -19.12 4.64
C ALA A 44 8.33 -20.50 4.01
N LEU A 45 8.65 -21.60 4.71
CA LEU A 45 8.22 -22.96 4.31
C LEU A 45 8.64 -23.37 2.88
N GLY A 46 9.85 -23.00 2.47
CA GLY A 46 10.42 -23.33 1.14
C GLY A 46 10.20 -22.24 0.08
N GLY A 47 9.48 -21.18 0.42
CA GLY A 47 9.42 -19.92 -0.29
C GLY A 47 8.70 -19.94 -1.63
N TYR A 48 8.81 -18.82 -2.36
CA TYR A 48 7.99 -18.54 -3.54
C TYR A 48 7.98 -19.66 -4.60
N LYS A 49 9.10 -20.38 -4.78
CA LYS A 49 9.17 -21.48 -5.76
C LYS A 49 8.29 -22.69 -5.40
N VAL A 50 7.98 -22.87 -4.12
CA VAL A 50 7.20 -24.00 -3.62
C VAL A 50 5.71 -23.68 -3.60
N HIS A 51 5.33 -22.50 -3.12
CA HIS A 51 3.93 -22.16 -2.85
C HIS A 51 3.46 -20.86 -3.52
N HIS A 52 4.29 -20.21 -4.33
CA HIS A 52 3.93 -19.01 -5.11
C HIS A 52 3.33 -17.89 -4.25
N GLY A 53 3.85 -17.68 -3.03
CA GLY A 53 3.38 -16.66 -2.09
C GLY A 53 2.06 -17.00 -1.38
N VAL A 54 1.49 -18.19 -1.60
CA VAL A 54 0.29 -18.64 -0.90
C VAL A 54 0.64 -19.12 0.51
N ILE A 55 0.00 -18.52 1.52
CA ILE A 55 0.17 -18.96 2.92
C ILE A 55 -0.40 -20.37 3.10
N ALA A 56 0.37 -21.25 3.74
CA ALA A 56 -0.01 -22.64 4.01
C ALA A 56 -1.32 -22.71 4.80
N ARG A 57 -2.23 -23.64 4.42
CA ARG A 57 -3.62 -23.68 4.93
C ARG A 57 -3.69 -23.79 6.45
N ASP A 58 -2.80 -24.56 7.05
CA ASP A 58 -2.68 -24.81 8.48
C ASP A 58 -2.03 -23.64 9.24
N ARG A 59 -1.50 -22.63 8.55
CA ARG A 59 -0.93 -21.40 9.13
C ARG A 59 -1.77 -20.15 8.90
N ARG A 60 -2.64 -20.16 7.88
CA ARG A 60 -3.49 -19.01 7.50
C ARG A 60 -4.22 -18.38 8.68
N GLN A 61 -4.84 -19.19 9.54
CA GLN A 61 -5.63 -18.63 10.64
C GLN A 61 -4.77 -17.78 11.59
N ASN A 62 -3.58 -18.26 11.95
CA ASN A 62 -2.65 -17.52 12.80
C ASN A 62 -2.10 -16.30 12.08
N PHE A 63 -1.64 -16.48 10.84
CA PHE A 63 -1.13 -15.39 10.00
C PHE A 63 -2.15 -14.25 9.94
N TYR A 64 -3.34 -14.52 9.43
CA TYR A 64 -4.37 -13.51 9.24
C TYR A 64 -4.90 -12.93 10.54
N ARG A 65 -4.93 -13.70 11.64
CA ARG A 65 -5.23 -13.15 12.97
C ARG A 65 -4.12 -12.20 13.42
N SER A 66 -2.86 -12.55 13.21
CA SER A 66 -1.74 -11.71 13.62
C SER A 66 -1.65 -10.44 12.76
N VAL A 67 -1.90 -10.55 11.45
CA VAL A 67 -2.04 -9.35 10.61
C VAL A 67 -3.24 -8.55 11.11
N ALA A 68 -4.42 -9.13 11.34
CA ALA A 68 -5.55 -8.36 11.89
C ALA A 68 -5.26 -7.73 13.27
N ASN A 69 -4.44 -8.35 14.14
CA ASN A 69 -4.04 -7.75 15.42
C ASN A 69 -3.08 -6.57 15.26
N CYS A 70 -2.23 -6.59 14.24
CA CYS A 70 -1.54 -5.41 13.77
C CYS A 70 -2.51 -4.34 13.23
N HIS A 71 -3.83 -4.63 13.18
CA HIS A 71 -4.81 -3.82 12.47
C HIS A 71 -6.16 -3.54 13.18
N VAL A 72 -6.35 -3.85 14.48
CA VAL A 72 -7.61 -3.54 15.21
C VAL A 72 -7.37 -2.86 16.57
N HIS A 73 -7.90 -1.64 16.76
CA HIS A 73 -7.96 -0.97 18.07
C HIS A 73 -8.68 -1.88 19.09
N PRO A 74 -8.26 -1.96 20.37
CA PRO A 74 -8.75 -2.98 21.33
C PRO A 74 -10.26 -3.01 21.62
N LEU A 75 -11.07 -2.16 21.00
CA LEU A 75 -12.52 -2.09 21.16
C LEU A 75 -13.32 -2.98 20.18
N ILE A 76 -12.69 -3.56 19.15
CA ILE A 76 -13.36 -4.50 18.23
C ILE A 76 -12.63 -5.84 18.26
N GLN A 77 -12.74 -6.58 19.37
CA GLN A 77 -12.34 -7.99 19.34
C GLN A 77 -13.32 -8.77 18.45
N LEU A 78 -12.91 -9.06 17.21
CA LEU A 78 -13.62 -9.97 16.32
C LEU A 78 -13.63 -11.38 16.94
N LYS A 79 -14.76 -11.75 17.54
CA LYS A 79 -14.97 -13.05 18.20
C LYS A 79 -15.06 -14.25 17.25
N ASP A 80 -15.00 -14.04 15.94
CA ASP A 80 -15.05 -15.13 14.97
C ASP A 80 -14.07 -14.91 13.81
N SER A 81 -12.85 -15.43 13.96
CA SER A 81 -11.74 -15.34 13.00
C SER A 81 -11.64 -16.57 12.09
N SER A 82 -12.77 -17.25 11.85
CA SER A 82 -12.86 -18.50 11.08
C SER A 82 -12.94 -18.29 9.56
N ASN A 83 -13.08 -17.04 9.08
CA ASN A 83 -13.21 -16.73 7.65
C ASN A 83 -12.05 -15.83 7.16
N CYS A 84 -11.24 -16.31 6.22
CA CYS A 84 -10.03 -15.62 5.74
C CYS A 84 -10.35 -14.25 5.11
N LEU A 85 -11.51 -14.15 4.43
CA LEU A 85 -12.02 -12.90 3.85
C LEU A 85 -12.32 -11.81 4.89
N ALA A 86 -12.76 -12.19 6.10
CA ALA A 86 -13.03 -11.25 7.16
C ALA A 86 -11.72 -10.72 7.78
N ALA A 87 -10.65 -11.50 7.71
CA ALA A 87 -9.34 -11.04 8.12
C ALA A 87 -8.73 -10.11 7.06
N ASP A 88 -8.83 -10.41 5.77
CA ASP A 88 -8.44 -9.47 4.70
C ASP A 88 -9.16 -8.12 4.83
N LEU A 89 -10.46 -8.14 5.18
CA LEU A 89 -11.22 -6.91 5.47
C LEU A 89 -10.79 -6.21 6.77
N ALA A 90 -10.38 -6.97 7.80
CA ALA A 90 -9.90 -6.44 9.08
C ALA A 90 -8.47 -5.87 9.01
N ILE A 91 -7.65 -6.35 8.08
CA ILE A 91 -6.30 -5.83 7.79
C ILE A 91 -6.39 -4.36 7.34
N GLN A 92 -7.44 -3.97 6.63
CA GLN A 92 -7.58 -2.59 6.16
C GLN A 92 -7.93 -1.58 7.28
N VAL A 93 -8.16 -2.00 8.54
CA VAL A 93 -8.86 -1.20 9.57
C VAL A 93 -7.97 -0.33 10.48
N GLN A 94 -6.66 -0.58 10.71
CA GLN A 94 -5.78 0.38 11.43
C GLN A 94 -4.85 1.21 10.54
N ILE A 95 -4.39 0.74 9.38
CA ILE A 95 -3.67 1.65 8.46
C ILE A 95 -4.63 2.80 8.09
N THR A 96 -5.93 2.49 7.95
CA THR A 96 -6.99 3.51 7.83
C THR A 96 -7.27 4.35 9.08
N SER A 97 -6.74 3.99 10.25
CA SER A 97 -6.81 4.84 11.46
C SER A 97 -5.68 5.88 11.50
N LEU A 98 -4.57 5.62 10.78
CA LEU A 98 -3.50 6.58 10.58
C LEU A 98 -3.92 7.56 9.49
N CYS A 99 -4.59 8.64 9.88
CA CYS A 99 -5.05 9.64 8.91
C CYS A 99 -4.26 10.95 8.96
N LEU A 100 -4.20 11.63 7.81
CA LEU A 100 -3.80 13.03 7.70
C LEU A 100 -4.93 13.86 7.08
N PRO A 101 -4.96 15.19 7.30
CA PRO A 101 -6.03 16.05 6.76
C PRO A 101 -6.07 16.13 5.23
N LYS A 102 -4.95 15.86 4.55
CA LYS A 102 -4.80 15.96 3.09
C LYS A 102 -4.23 14.69 2.49
N ILE A 103 -4.56 14.39 1.25
CA ILE A 103 -3.98 13.31 0.44
C ILE A 103 -2.57 13.73 0.02
N GLY A 104 -1.57 12.88 0.26
CA GLY A 104 -0.18 13.22 0.01
C GLY A 104 0.81 12.23 0.63
N THR A 105 2.09 12.41 0.32
CA THR A 105 3.20 11.74 1.03
C THR A 105 3.29 12.23 2.46
N ILE A 106 4.01 11.53 3.34
CA ILE A 106 4.21 11.97 4.73
C ILE A 106 5.56 12.67 4.84
N VAL A 107 5.55 13.97 5.14
CA VAL A 107 6.77 14.79 5.29
C VAL A 107 6.88 15.34 6.71
N ARG A 108 8.12 15.57 7.17
CA ARG A 108 8.40 16.26 8.44
C ARG A 108 8.34 17.76 8.21
N ASN A 109 7.60 18.47 9.06
CA ASN A 109 7.59 19.94 9.06
C ASN A 109 8.73 20.52 9.91
N SER A 110 8.93 21.84 9.84
CA SER A 110 9.99 22.56 10.57
C SER A 110 9.87 22.49 12.10
N GLU A 111 8.67 22.23 12.62
CA GLU A 111 8.38 22.08 14.05
C GLU A 111 8.57 20.64 14.54
N GLY A 112 8.96 19.73 13.66
CA GLY A 112 9.18 18.32 13.98
C GLY A 112 7.91 17.45 13.98
N GLY A 113 6.76 18.00 13.57
CA GLY A 113 5.53 17.28 13.30
C GLY A 113 5.49 16.66 11.89
N TYR A 114 4.34 16.08 11.54
CA TYR A 114 4.09 15.45 10.23
C TYR A 114 2.97 16.16 9.48
N GLU A 115 3.16 16.34 8.19
CA GLU A 115 2.15 16.90 7.28
C GLU A 115 2.15 16.16 5.93
N SER A 116 1.13 16.41 5.12
CA SER A 116 1.03 15.81 3.79
C SER A 116 1.86 16.60 2.78
N GLY A 117 2.74 15.92 2.04
CA GLY A 117 3.54 16.46 0.95
C GLY A 117 3.02 16.04 -0.44
N PRO A 118 3.67 16.52 -1.52
CA PRO A 118 3.31 16.13 -2.88
C PRO A 118 3.62 14.65 -3.15
N ILE A 119 2.81 14.03 -4.00
CA ILE A 119 3.00 12.66 -4.51
C ILE A 119 3.86 12.73 -5.79
N PRO A 120 4.98 12.00 -5.86
CA PRO A 120 5.83 11.96 -7.05
C PRO A 120 5.04 11.63 -8.33
N GLY A 121 5.18 12.48 -9.35
CA GLY A 121 4.51 12.31 -10.63
C GLY A 121 3.03 12.72 -10.68
N ILE A 122 2.37 13.01 -9.55
CA ILE A 122 0.96 13.44 -9.49
C ILE A 122 0.83 14.88 -8.96
N GLY A 123 1.64 15.27 -7.97
CA GLY A 123 1.57 16.59 -7.32
C GLY A 123 0.84 16.57 -5.97
N GLY A 124 0.22 17.69 -5.60
CA GLY A 124 -0.45 17.86 -4.30
C GLY A 124 0.40 18.63 -3.27
N PRO A 125 0.10 18.53 -1.96
CA PRO A 125 -0.94 17.71 -1.34
C PRO A 125 -2.37 18.16 -1.71
N PHE A 126 -3.37 17.28 -1.58
CA PHE A 126 -4.76 17.55 -1.98
C PHE A 126 -5.71 17.59 -0.79
N ASP A 127 -6.55 18.62 -0.73
CA ASP A 127 -7.58 18.78 0.31
C ASP A 127 -8.81 17.89 0.09
N THR A 128 -9.02 17.38 -1.14
CA THR A 128 -10.19 16.56 -1.48
C THR A 128 -9.83 15.35 -2.33
N ALA A 129 -10.61 14.28 -2.21
CA ALA A 129 -10.51 13.10 -3.07
C ALA A 129 -10.73 13.44 -4.55
N THR A 130 -11.67 14.35 -4.85
CA THR A 130 -11.94 14.84 -6.21
C THR A 130 -10.69 15.44 -6.84
N ALA A 131 -10.02 16.38 -6.15
CA ALA A 131 -8.81 17.03 -6.66
C ALA A 131 -7.67 16.03 -6.91
N PHE A 132 -7.55 15.02 -6.04
CA PHE A 132 -6.60 13.92 -6.25
C PHE A 132 -6.92 13.11 -7.51
N PHE A 133 -8.17 12.68 -7.70
CA PHE A 133 -8.55 11.88 -8.87
C PHE A 133 -8.41 12.66 -10.19
N GLU A 134 -8.70 13.96 -10.19
CA GLU A 134 -8.46 14.83 -11.35
C GLU A 134 -6.97 14.91 -11.68
N ALA A 135 -6.12 15.15 -10.68
CA ALA A 135 -4.67 15.22 -10.87
C ALA A 135 -4.06 13.88 -11.30
N TRP A 136 -4.54 12.77 -10.72
CA TRP A 136 -4.17 11.42 -11.12
C TRP A 136 -4.54 11.14 -12.58
N ALA A 137 -5.75 11.51 -13.00
CA ALA A 137 -6.21 11.34 -14.38
C ALA A 137 -5.38 12.16 -15.39
N ASP A 138 -4.91 13.34 -15.01
CA ASP A 138 -4.03 14.17 -15.85
C ASP A 138 -2.60 13.62 -15.94
N SER A 139 -2.17 12.86 -14.93
CA SER A 139 -0.78 12.43 -14.76
C SER A 139 -0.53 10.98 -15.18
N VAL A 140 -1.57 10.14 -15.24
CA VAL A 140 -1.43 8.70 -15.47
C VAL A 140 -0.83 8.41 -16.85
N LYS A 141 0.25 7.62 -16.83
CA LYS A 141 0.89 7.08 -18.04
C LYS A 141 0.81 5.56 -18.01
N PHE A 142 -0.01 5.00 -18.88
CA PHE A 142 -0.06 3.54 -19.02
C PHE A 142 1.26 3.04 -19.62
N LYS A 143 1.96 2.17 -18.87
CA LYS A 143 3.31 1.68 -19.21
C LYS A 143 3.37 0.88 -20.52
N ARG A 144 2.25 0.30 -20.97
CA ARG A 144 2.21 -0.57 -22.15
C ARG A 144 1.81 0.20 -23.41
N GLY A 145 2.60 0.04 -24.46
CA GLY A 145 2.30 0.60 -25.78
C GLY A 145 1.14 -0.12 -26.46
N LYS A 146 0.54 0.53 -27.46
CA LYS A 146 -0.55 -0.02 -28.29
C LYS A 146 -0.23 -1.41 -28.83
N GLU A 147 0.98 -1.60 -29.34
CA GLU A 147 1.43 -2.86 -29.96
C GLU A 147 1.56 -3.99 -28.95
N GLU A 148 2.06 -3.68 -27.75
CA GLU A 148 2.19 -4.65 -26.65
C GLU A 148 0.82 -5.09 -26.14
N ILE A 149 -0.11 -4.15 -25.95
CA ILE A 149 -1.51 -4.45 -25.59
C ILE A 149 -2.13 -5.34 -26.67
N MET A 150 -1.96 -5.02 -27.95
CA MET A 150 -2.47 -5.83 -29.05
C MET A 150 -1.91 -7.25 -29.05
N ASN A 151 -0.62 -7.42 -28.81
CA ASN A 151 0.03 -8.75 -28.80
C ASN A 151 -0.43 -9.60 -27.61
N ILE A 152 -0.57 -9.02 -26.42
CA ILE A 152 -1.09 -9.73 -25.23
C ILE A 152 -2.55 -10.13 -25.44
N MET A 153 -3.35 -9.26 -26.03
CA MET A 153 -4.77 -9.52 -26.22
C MET A 153 -5.08 -10.51 -27.34
N LYS A 154 -4.25 -10.60 -28.39
CA LYS A 154 -4.39 -11.67 -29.39
C LYS A 154 -4.31 -13.07 -28.77
N LEU A 155 -3.58 -13.22 -27.65
CA LEU A 155 -3.48 -14.47 -26.90
C LEU A 155 -4.70 -14.71 -25.98
N THR A 156 -5.54 -13.69 -25.76
CA THR A 156 -6.71 -13.74 -24.88
C THR A 156 -7.98 -13.69 -25.74
N LEU A 157 -8.51 -14.84 -26.14
CA LEU A 157 -9.57 -15.04 -27.16
C LEU A 157 -10.94 -14.36 -26.89
N SER A 158 -11.06 -13.46 -25.91
CA SER A 158 -12.34 -13.01 -25.37
C SER A 158 -12.68 -11.54 -25.61
N PHE A 159 -11.78 -10.71 -26.15
CA PHE A 159 -12.08 -9.29 -26.34
C PHE A 159 -11.30 -8.64 -27.50
N PRO A 160 -11.94 -7.82 -28.37
CA PRO A 160 -11.25 -7.15 -29.48
C PRO A 160 -10.13 -6.20 -29.01
N PRO A 161 -8.87 -6.40 -29.45
CA PRO A 161 -7.74 -5.59 -29.00
C PRO A 161 -7.90 -4.08 -29.26
N GLU A 162 -8.55 -3.70 -30.36
CA GLU A 162 -8.78 -2.30 -30.74
C GLU A 162 -9.67 -1.59 -29.71
N LYS A 163 -10.69 -2.29 -29.19
CA LYS A 163 -11.59 -1.74 -28.18
C LYS A 163 -10.88 -1.53 -26.85
N MET A 164 -9.94 -2.39 -26.45
CA MET A 164 -9.17 -2.14 -25.22
C MET A 164 -8.20 -0.98 -25.36
N VAL A 165 -7.58 -0.82 -26.53
CA VAL A 165 -6.75 0.37 -26.78
C VAL A 165 -7.60 1.64 -26.66
N GLU A 166 -8.83 1.63 -27.16
CA GLU A 166 -9.77 2.74 -27.00
C GLU A 166 -10.16 2.96 -25.53
N ILE A 167 -10.49 1.90 -24.79
CA ILE A 167 -10.79 1.97 -23.35
C ILE A 167 -9.61 2.57 -22.58
N ILE A 168 -8.39 2.06 -22.76
CA ILE A 168 -7.18 2.53 -22.06
C ILE A 168 -6.92 4.01 -22.36
N LYS A 169 -7.14 4.44 -23.62
CA LYS A 169 -6.97 5.85 -24.01
C LYS A 169 -8.00 6.77 -23.37
N ASN A 170 -9.26 6.34 -23.29
CA ASN A 170 -10.36 7.18 -22.82
C ASN A 170 -10.56 7.09 -21.31
N PHE A 171 -10.00 6.07 -20.64
CA PHE A 171 -10.17 5.81 -19.22
C PHE A 171 -9.80 7.02 -18.34
N PRO A 172 -8.66 7.71 -18.52
CA PRO A 172 -8.32 8.85 -17.67
C PRO A 172 -9.36 9.98 -17.78
N SER A 173 -9.76 10.34 -19.00
CA SER A 173 -10.78 11.38 -19.22
C SER A 173 -12.14 11.00 -18.64
N GLN A 174 -12.53 9.73 -18.72
CA GLN A 174 -13.77 9.24 -18.10
C GLN A 174 -13.69 9.30 -16.57
N MET A 175 -12.58 8.85 -15.98
CA MET A 175 -12.33 8.93 -14.54
C MET A 175 -12.36 10.39 -14.07
N LYS A 176 -11.75 11.31 -14.82
CA LYS A 176 -11.80 12.74 -14.53
C LYS A 176 -13.23 13.29 -14.54
N ALA A 177 -14.04 12.91 -15.53
CA ALA A 177 -15.42 13.37 -15.66
C ALA A 177 -16.33 12.91 -14.51
N ILE A 178 -15.99 11.80 -13.85
CA ILE A 178 -16.73 11.27 -12.70
C ILE A 178 -15.99 11.44 -11.37
N ALA A 179 -14.91 12.23 -11.32
CA ALA A 179 -14.00 12.32 -10.18
C ALA A 179 -14.72 12.62 -8.85
N SER A 180 -15.72 13.51 -8.89
CA SER A 180 -16.54 13.88 -7.72
C SER A 180 -17.47 12.78 -7.22
N GLN A 181 -17.62 11.69 -7.97
CA GLN A 181 -18.47 10.54 -7.66
C GLN A 181 -17.65 9.30 -7.30
N LEU A 182 -16.31 9.36 -7.39
CA LEU A 182 -15.43 8.21 -7.16
C LEU A 182 -15.21 7.89 -5.67
N SER A 183 -15.46 8.84 -4.77
CA SER A 183 -15.38 8.61 -3.33
C SER A 183 -16.62 9.13 -2.62
N SER A 184 -17.12 8.33 -1.67
CA SER A 184 -18.19 8.75 -0.75
C SER A 184 -17.70 9.78 0.27
N TYR A 185 -16.39 9.87 0.49
CA TYR A 185 -15.74 10.74 1.46
C TYR A 185 -14.79 11.69 0.75
N ASN A 186 -15.35 12.78 0.21
CA ASN A 186 -14.57 13.73 -0.56
C ASN A 186 -13.65 14.59 0.31
N GLU A 187 -14.02 14.80 1.57
CA GLU A 187 -13.26 15.57 2.55
C GLU A 187 -12.64 14.60 3.57
N GLY A 188 -11.43 14.93 4.05
CA GLY A 188 -10.66 14.08 4.95
C GLY A 188 -11.30 13.87 6.33
N PRO A 189 -10.58 13.23 7.26
CA PRO A 189 -9.17 12.88 7.15
C PRO A 189 -8.94 11.63 6.29
N PHE A 190 -7.82 11.60 5.58
CA PHE A 190 -7.50 10.58 4.58
C PHE A 190 -6.62 9.49 5.20
N PRO A 191 -7.00 8.21 5.05
CA PRO A 191 -6.23 7.09 5.57
C PRO A 191 -4.88 6.97 4.89
N LEU A 192 -3.86 6.58 5.66
CA LEU A 192 -2.61 6.07 5.11
C LEU A 192 -2.90 4.78 4.33
N ASP A 193 -2.17 4.58 3.24
CA ASP A 193 -2.16 3.35 2.48
C ASP A 193 -0.73 2.84 2.33
N HIS A 194 -0.58 1.53 2.37
CA HIS A 194 0.65 0.85 2.02
C HIS A 194 0.47 0.32 0.60
N ASP A 195 1.12 0.95 -0.36
CA ASP A 195 0.94 0.69 -1.79
C ASP A 195 1.37 -0.73 -2.22
N ASP A 196 2.32 -1.34 -1.50
CA ASP A 196 2.75 -2.73 -1.71
C ASP A 196 2.55 -3.65 -0.48
N PHE A 197 1.32 -3.77 0.02
CA PHE A 197 1.01 -4.64 1.18
C PHE A 197 0.93 -6.15 0.82
N LEU A 198 1.95 -6.67 0.15
CA LEU A 198 2.07 -8.09 -0.22
C LEU A 198 2.75 -8.91 0.89
N HIS A 199 2.58 -10.25 0.86
CA HIS A 199 3.21 -11.17 1.83
C HIS A 199 4.75 -11.12 1.81
N SER A 200 5.38 -10.54 0.79
CA SER A 200 6.82 -10.26 0.75
C SER A 200 7.25 -9.17 1.73
N ASN A 201 6.34 -8.25 2.07
CA ASN A 201 6.59 -7.10 2.93
C ASN A 201 6.06 -7.31 4.36
N ILE A 202 5.61 -8.54 4.67
CA ILE A 202 5.15 -8.96 6.00
C ILE A 202 6.13 -10.01 6.54
N MET A 203 6.83 -9.67 7.60
CA MET A 203 7.73 -10.55 8.33
C MET A 203 6.94 -11.42 9.31
N VAL A 204 7.27 -12.71 9.38
CA VAL A 204 6.64 -13.68 10.29
C VAL A 204 7.66 -14.52 11.04
N ASN A 205 7.26 -15.00 12.22
CA ASN A 205 7.92 -16.11 12.86
C ASN A 205 7.55 -17.41 12.11
N GLU A 206 8.54 -18.16 11.63
CA GLU A 206 8.32 -19.33 10.76
C GLU A 206 7.58 -20.49 11.48
N ASP A 207 7.71 -20.60 12.80
CA ASP A 207 7.09 -21.69 13.55
C ASP A 207 5.57 -21.51 13.67
N ASN A 208 5.13 -20.29 14.03
CA ASN A 208 3.74 -20.02 14.41
C ASN A 208 2.99 -19.06 13.46
N PHE A 209 3.69 -18.42 12.53
CA PHE A 209 3.18 -17.43 11.58
C PHE A 209 2.63 -16.15 12.21
N ASP A 210 3.06 -15.81 13.43
CA ASP A 210 2.80 -14.50 14.00
C ASP A 210 3.62 -13.44 13.26
N VAL A 211 2.99 -12.30 12.96
CA VAL A 211 3.62 -11.15 12.32
C VAL A 211 4.61 -10.52 13.27
N THR A 212 5.86 -10.41 12.82
CA THR A 212 6.96 -9.78 13.56
C THR A 212 7.32 -8.41 12.99
N GLY A 213 6.83 -8.08 11.80
CA GLY A 213 7.21 -6.87 11.09
C GLY A 213 6.39 -6.57 9.85
N VAL A 214 6.19 -5.28 9.57
CA VAL A 214 5.78 -4.77 8.25
C VAL A 214 6.85 -3.81 7.76
N ILE A 215 7.37 -4.09 6.57
CA ILE A 215 8.49 -3.35 5.96
C ILE A 215 8.08 -2.76 4.62
N ASP A 216 9.01 -2.08 3.96
CA ASP A 216 8.84 -1.54 2.61
C ASP A 216 7.71 -0.51 2.47
N TRP A 217 7.68 0.43 3.42
CA TRP A 217 6.77 1.57 3.39
C TRP A 217 7.22 2.69 2.43
N GLU A 218 8.10 2.38 1.48
CA GLU A 218 8.41 3.29 0.38
C GLU A 218 7.14 3.50 -0.45
N GLY A 219 6.87 4.73 -0.91
CA GLY A 219 5.64 5.02 -1.67
C GLY A 219 4.36 5.19 -0.83
N ALA A 220 4.36 4.79 0.44
CA ALA A 220 3.22 4.99 1.34
C ALA A 220 2.76 6.46 1.40
N CYS A 221 1.46 6.68 1.19
CA CYS A 221 0.84 7.99 1.17
C CYS A 221 -0.59 7.90 1.68
N THR A 222 -1.19 9.02 2.07
CA THR A 222 -2.62 9.03 2.39
C THR A 222 -3.44 9.14 1.12
N VAL A 223 -4.51 8.35 1.01
CA VAL A 223 -5.34 8.19 -0.21
C VAL A 223 -6.82 8.46 0.09
N PRO A 224 -7.69 8.63 -0.93
CA PRO A 224 -9.13 8.68 -0.71
C PRO A 224 -9.65 7.46 0.09
N GLY A 225 -10.53 7.71 1.07
CA GLY A 225 -11.20 6.63 1.80
C GLY A 225 -12.21 5.88 0.94
N SER A 226 -12.37 4.58 1.22
CA SER A 226 -13.36 3.69 0.59
C SER A 226 -14.76 3.79 1.20
#